data_AF-A0A3E0WEL4-F1
#
_entry.id   AF-A0A3E0WEL4-F1
#
_cell.length_a   1.000
_cell.length_b   1.000
_cell.length_c   1.000
_cell.angle_alpha   90.00
_cell.angle_beta   90.00
_cell.angle_gamma   90.00
#
_symmetry.space_group_name_H-M   'P 1'
#
loop_
_entity.id
_entity.type
_entity.pdbx_description
1 polymer ?
#
loop_
_entity_poly.entity_id
_entity_poly.type
_entity_poly.pdbx_seq_one_letter_code
_entity_poly.pdbx_strand_id
1 'polypeptide(L)'
;MWVGCYTADSGREGVGIGLMRLFAPGGAAADAPQFEWVGTAVAAPSPSFMAVHPTLPVVYAVGEAAQTVAAYRRTGARAVGDNGTVVDGDPATGTRGESGTLESLGDPWEAGEAVCHVAVDPAGRFITATCWGDGRVLLYGLDDAGRIVSRFVAAPAADPHTVWALTTGPVEDQPPRQSRAHASLMLADGRVMTTDLGFDLVRVWRVIPFRANAPKNSEVGAFAQNRDHPSGLELDHEIVLPFGSGPRHLVQHPNGTVLIVTEYSVEVVVLEPQAEPGARSAGARFAVSSVGPATQRGARPGDAGAEITLTPGTGLVHVTVRGSNLVSTLRMDDRGTVHPIADVSSGGDWPRHHLVLPAPSGSNVLLLVAHERSNDVTVFALDPDTGLLEAIPSARLHVEAPTALVPA
;
A
#
# COMPACT_ATOMS: atom_id res chain seq x y z
N MET A 1 8.82 13.15 -1.03
CA MET A 1 7.89 12.01 -1.10
C MET A 1 7.56 11.77 -2.55
N TRP A 2 7.53 10.51 -2.96
CA TRP A 2 7.09 10.12 -4.29
C TRP A 2 5.56 10.08 -4.33
N VAL A 3 5.00 10.52 -5.45
CA VAL A 3 3.56 10.51 -5.70
C VAL A 3 3.28 9.71 -6.96
N GLY A 4 2.51 8.65 -6.83
CA GLY A 4 1.99 7.86 -7.93
C GLY A 4 0.65 8.44 -8.38
N CYS A 5 0.32 8.27 -9.64
CA CYS A 5 -0.93 8.77 -10.20
C CYS A 5 -1.44 7.88 -11.33
N TYR A 6 -2.68 8.14 -11.70
CA TYR A 6 -3.25 7.65 -12.95
C TYR A 6 -2.87 8.57 -14.11
N THR A 7 -2.55 7.95 -15.26
CA THR A 7 -2.11 8.66 -16.48
C THR A 7 -3.08 8.48 -17.64
N ALA A 8 -2.71 8.97 -18.84
CA ALA A 8 -3.59 8.99 -20.02
C ALA A 8 -4.15 7.62 -20.42
N ASP A 9 -3.40 6.54 -20.19
CA ASP A 9 -3.80 5.15 -20.39
C ASP A 9 -4.97 4.69 -19.49
N SER A 10 -5.28 5.45 -18.43
CA SER A 10 -6.44 5.28 -17.55
C SER A 10 -7.47 6.41 -17.68
N GLY A 11 -7.33 7.27 -18.70
CA GLY A 11 -8.22 8.42 -18.92
C GLY A 11 -8.02 9.58 -17.94
N ARG A 12 -6.83 9.70 -17.34
CA ARG A 12 -6.45 10.79 -16.43
C ARG A 12 -5.27 11.61 -16.97
N GLU A 13 -5.01 12.76 -16.36
CA GLU A 13 -4.02 13.73 -16.84
C GLU A 13 -2.64 13.62 -16.17
N GLY A 14 -2.46 12.68 -15.24
CA GLY A 14 -1.16 12.41 -14.64
C GLY A 14 -0.11 11.97 -15.67
N VAL A 15 1.17 12.17 -15.34
CA VAL A 15 2.30 11.87 -16.24
C VAL A 15 3.10 10.64 -15.81
N GLY A 16 3.14 10.33 -14.52
CA GLY A 16 3.97 9.27 -13.96
C GLY A 16 4.27 9.50 -12.49
N ILE A 17 5.48 9.13 -12.04
CA ILE A 17 5.87 9.29 -10.65
C ILE A 17 6.35 10.73 -10.44
N GLY A 18 5.68 11.46 -9.56
CA GLY A 18 6.02 12.81 -9.15
C GLY A 18 6.86 12.87 -7.88
N LEU A 19 7.49 14.01 -7.66
CA LEU A 19 8.16 14.35 -6.42
C LEU A 19 7.50 15.57 -5.79
N MET A 20 7.09 15.42 -4.53
CA MET A 20 6.72 16.54 -3.67
C MET A 20 7.64 16.65 -2.47
N ARG A 21 7.89 17.88 -2.03
CA ARG A 21 8.65 18.20 -0.83
C ARG A 21 7.70 18.70 0.25
N LEU A 22 7.93 18.22 1.47
CA LEU A 22 7.27 18.66 2.68
C LEU A 22 8.33 19.27 3.60
N PHE A 23 8.12 20.50 4.06
CA PHE A 23 9.09 21.23 4.87
C PHE A 23 8.41 22.12 5.92
N ALA A 24 9.13 22.40 7.00
CA ALA A 24 8.73 23.39 7.99
C ALA A 24 9.32 24.76 7.59
N PRO A 25 8.50 25.81 7.40
CA PRO A 25 9.03 27.15 7.16
C PRO A 25 9.77 27.66 8.41
N GLY A 26 10.89 28.36 8.24
CA GLY A 26 11.58 29.02 9.36
C GLY A 26 10.84 30.29 9.83
N GLY A 27 11.07 30.71 11.08
CA GLY A 27 10.55 31.97 11.64
C GLY A 27 9.15 31.87 12.25
N ALA A 28 8.44 33.00 12.39
CA ALA A 28 7.14 33.08 13.09
C ALA A 28 5.97 32.31 12.43
N ALA A 29 6.21 31.64 11.30
CA ALA A 29 5.28 30.75 10.60
C ALA A 29 5.55 29.25 10.88
N ALA A 30 6.41 28.93 11.85
CA ALA A 30 7.03 27.60 12.06
C ALA A 30 6.09 26.41 12.30
N ASP A 31 4.80 26.63 12.55
CA ASP A 31 3.93 25.56 13.06
C ASP A 31 3.14 24.82 11.96
N ALA A 32 3.02 25.38 10.75
CA ALA A 32 2.27 24.73 9.66
C ALA A 32 3.22 24.16 8.58
N PRO A 33 3.12 22.84 8.25
CA PRO A 33 3.90 22.26 7.17
C PRO A 33 3.57 22.90 5.82
N GLN A 34 4.59 23.11 4.98
CA GLN A 34 4.45 23.59 3.61
C GLN A 34 4.79 22.51 2.60
N PHE A 35 4.17 22.61 1.44
CA PHE A 35 4.28 21.67 0.32
C PHE A 35 4.80 22.38 -0.92
N GLU A 36 5.70 21.70 -1.63
CA GLU A 36 6.20 22.12 -2.92
C GLU A 36 6.11 20.93 -3.87
N TRP A 37 5.44 21.12 -5.01
CA TRP A 37 5.55 20.20 -6.13
C TRP A 37 6.89 20.46 -6.83
N VAL A 38 7.78 19.47 -6.80
CA VAL A 38 9.11 19.59 -7.43
C VAL A 38 9.02 19.32 -8.92
N GLY A 39 8.20 18.35 -9.31
CA GLY A 39 8.01 17.98 -10.71
C GLY A 39 7.77 16.49 -10.89
N THR A 40 7.60 16.08 -12.15
CA THR A 40 7.57 14.67 -12.54
C THR A 40 9.00 14.11 -12.51
N ALA A 41 9.22 13.07 -11.70
CA ALA A 41 10.52 12.41 -11.55
C ALA A 41 10.81 11.40 -12.65
N VAL A 42 9.76 10.73 -13.15
CA VAL A 42 9.81 9.84 -14.33
C VAL A 42 8.41 9.72 -14.93
N ALA A 43 8.31 9.75 -16.26
CA ALA A 43 7.08 9.40 -16.96
C ALA A 43 6.87 7.88 -16.90
N ALA A 44 5.71 7.44 -16.45
CA ALA A 44 5.39 6.03 -16.27
C ALA A 44 3.88 5.82 -16.49
N PRO A 45 3.46 4.69 -17.08
CA PRO A 45 2.06 4.43 -17.38
C PRO A 45 1.30 4.04 -16.12
N SER A 46 0.48 4.95 -15.60
CA SER A 46 -0.37 4.77 -14.41
C SER A 46 0.35 4.07 -13.24
N PRO A 47 1.40 4.68 -12.65
CA PRO A 47 2.07 4.21 -11.43
C PRO A 47 1.14 4.32 -10.23
N SER A 48 0.08 3.51 -10.20
CA SER A 48 -1.07 3.74 -9.33
C SER A 48 -0.83 3.36 -7.88
N PHE A 49 0.18 2.50 -7.65
CA PHE A 49 0.69 2.09 -6.35
C PHE A 49 2.20 1.90 -6.41
N MET A 50 2.89 2.16 -5.30
CA MET A 50 4.34 2.11 -5.23
C MET A 50 4.82 1.60 -3.88
N ALA A 51 6.05 1.10 -3.86
CA ALA A 51 6.77 0.77 -2.63
C ALA A 51 8.26 1.10 -2.78
N VAL A 52 8.90 1.47 -1.68
CA VAL A 52 10.33 1.79 -1.66
C VAL A 52 11.15 0.61 -1.14
N HIS A 53 12.32 0.39 -1.74
CA HIS A 53 13.26 -0.59 -1.23
C HIS A 53 13.72 -0.17 0.20
N PRO A 54 13.83 -1.12 1.16
CA PRO A 54 14.10 -0.78 2.55
C PRO A 54 15.47 -0.09 2.78
N THR A 55 16.46 -0.38 1.93
CA THR A 55 17.84 0.10 2.10
C THR A 55 18.48 0.75 0.88
N LEU A 56 17.87 0.60 -0.30
CA LEU A 56 18.43 1.05 -1.57
C LEU A 56 17.59 2.22 -2.08
N PRO A 57 18.18 3.13 -2.88
CA PRO A 57 17.44 4.24 -3.48
C PRO A 57 16.60 3.76 -4.68
N VAL A 58 15.72 2.78 -4.46
CA VAL A 58 14.90 2.13 -5.50
C VAL A 58 13.42 2.24 -5.13
N VAL A 59 12.60 2.59 -6.13
CA VAL A 59 11.14 2.61 -6.06
C VAL A 59 10.60 1.55 -7.00
N TYR A 60 9.69 0.72 -6.52
CA TYR A 60 8.91 -0.22 -7.32
C TYR A 60 7.53 0.36 -7.55
N ALA A 61 7.05 0.32 -8.78
CA ALA A 61 5.72 0.82 -9.14
C ALA A 61 4.98 -0.19 -10.02
N VAL A 62 3.66 -0.29 -9.79
CA VAL A 62 2.76 -1.02 -10.68
C VAL A 62 2.35 -0.09 -11.83
N GLY A 63 2.47 -0.53 -13.07
CA GLY A 63 1.81 0.13 -14.20
C GLY A 63 0.45 -0.50 -14.43
N GLU A 64 -0.60 0.07 -13.83
CA GLU A 64 -1.88 -0.63 -13.65
C GLU A 64 -2.55 -1.01 -14.97
N ALA A 65 -2.73 -0.04 -15.88
CA ALA A 65 -3.28 -0.29 -17.20
C ALA A 65 -2.26 -0.95 -18.14
N ALA A 66 -0.97 -0.70 -17.92
CA ALA A 66 0.12 -1.33 -18.67
C ALA A 66 0.37 -2.80 -18.29
N GLN A 67 -0.22 -3.29 -17.21
CA GLN A 67 -0.04 -4.66 -16.69
C GLN A 67 1.42 -5.00 -16.40
N THR A 68 2.15 -4.07 -15.79
CA THR A 68 3.59 -4.24 -15.50
C THR A 68 3.96 -3.90 -14.06
N VAL A 69 5.11 -4.40 -13.62
CA VAL A 69 5.82 -3.90 -12.44
C VAL A 69 7.19 -3.42 -12.89
N ALA A 70 7.54 -2.18 -12.54
CA ALA A 70 8.82 -1.57 -12.91
C ALA A 70 9.61 -1.18 -11.65
N ALA A 71 10.93 -1.27 -11.76
CA ALA A 71 11.86 -0.76 -10.77
C ALA A 71 12.50 0.53 -11.29
N TYR A 72 12.64 1.52 -10.42
CA TYR A 72 13.26 2.80 -10.73
C TYR A 72 14.31 3.14 -9.68
N ARG A 73 15.47 3.64 -10.10
CA ARG A 73 16.52 4.12 -9.22
C ARG A 73 16.46 5.64 -9.11
N ARG A 74 16.56 6.17 -7.88
CA ARG A 74 16.71 7.61 -7.67
C ARG A 74 18.08 8.05 -8.19
N THR A 75 18.07 9.09 -9.03
CA THR A 75 19.27 9.77 -9.53
C THR A 75 19.36 11.19 -8.99
N GLY A 76 20.58 11.71 -8.89
CA GLY A 76 20.89 13.01 -8.27
C GLY A 76 21.53 12.89 -6.88
N ALA A 77 22.38 13.86 -6.53
CA ALA A 77 23.14 13.84 -5.27
C ALA A 77 22.27 14.23 -4.06
N ARG A 78 22.33 13.43 -2.99
CA ARG A 78 22.11 13.91 -1.62
C ARG A 78 23.36 14.69 -1.22
N ALA A 79 23.34 16.02 -1.21
CA ALA A 79 24.34 16.78 -0.47
C ALA A 79 24.04 16.64 1.02
N VAL A 80 25.05 16.35 1.83
CA VAL A 80 24.97 16.47 3.29
C VAL A 80 25.66 17.78 3.63
N GLY A 81 24.91 18.76 4.14
CA GLY A 81 25.49 19.99 4.66
C GLY A 81 26.31 19.76 5.92
N ASP A 82 27.19 20.70 6.26
CA ASP A 82 28.12 20.61 7.40
C ASP A 82 27.43 20.43 8.78
N ASN A 83 26.12 20.63 8.86
CA ASN A 83 25.27 20.43 10.04
C ASN A 83 24.45 19.13 10.01
N GLY A 84 24.74 18.22 9.07
CA GLY A 84 24.03 16.95 8.90
C GLY A 84 22.67 17.06 8.19
N THR A 85 22.31 18.23 7.65
CA THR A 85 21.08 18.34 6.84
C THR A 85 21.31 17.75 5.45
N VAL A 86 20.40 16.89 5.01
CA VAL A 86 20.40 16.39 3.64
C VAL A 86 19.73 17.44 2.76
N VAL A 87 20.48 18.04 1.84
CA VAL A 87 19.99 18.95 0.82
C VAL A 87 20.15 18.31 -0.55
N ASP A 88 19.15 18.46 -1.40
CA ASP A 88 19.21 18.10 -2.81
C ASP A 88 20.16 19.11 -3.54
N GLY A 89 21.33 18.68 -4.04
CA GLY A 89 22.26 19.58 -4.76
C GLY A 89 23.68 19.08 -5.06
N ASP A 90 24.33 19.73 -6.04
CA ASP A 90 25.76 19.57 -6.34
C ASP A 90 26.58 20.65 -5.60
N PRO A 91 27.45 20.26 -4.64
CA PRO A 91 28.23 21.21 -3.87
C PRO A 91 29.32 21.94 -4.69
N ALA A 92 29.71 21.43 -5.87
CA ALA A 92 30.74 22.06 -6.70
C ALA A 92 30.22 23.23 -7.54
N THR A 93 28.92 23.27 -7.85
CA THR A 93 28.31 24.24 -8.76
C THR A 93 27.47 25.31 -8.05
N GLY A 94 27.15 25.13 -6.76
CA GLY A 94 26.37 26.11 -5.97
C GLY A 94 24.90 26.22 -6.39
N THR A 95 24.49 25.46 -7.40
CA THR A 95 23.10 25.27 -7.81
C THR A 95 22.39 24.38 -6.79
N ARG A 96 21.26 24.86 -6.22
CA ARG A 96 20.25 23.95 -5.66
C ARG A 96 19.92 22.98 -6.78
N GLY A 97 20.35 21.72 -6.66
CA GLY A 97 20.27 20.77 -7.74
C GLY A 97 18.81 20.55 -8.13
N GLU A 98 18.56 20.42 -9.42
CA GLU A 98 17.34 19.83 -9.97
C GLU A 98 17.31 18.34 -9.58
N SER A 99 17.27 17.98 -8.29
CA SER A 99 17.62 16.62 -7.86
C SER A 99 16.51 15.92 -7.10
N GLY A 100 15.95 14.93 -7.80
CA GLY A 100 14.99 13.95 -7.33
C GLY A 100 14.34 13.23 -8.51
N THR A 101 15.13 12.88 -9.53
CA THR A 101 14.67 12.15 -10.71
C THR A 101 14.72 10.65 -10.47
N LEU A 102 13.97 9.90 -11.28
CA LEU A 102 13.96 8.45 -11.27
C LEU A 102 14.41 7.95 -12.66
N GLU A 103 15.33 7.00 -12.70
CA GLU A 103 15.72 6.29 -13.93
C GLU A 103 15.23 4.84 -13.88
N SER A 104 14.82 4.28 -15.02
CA SER A 104 14.44 2.87 -15.08
C SER A 104 15.60 1.97 -14.69
N LEU A 105 15.32 1.01 -13.81
CA LEU A 105 16.29 0.05 -13.31
C LEU A 105 16.02 -1.32 -13.95
N GLY A 106 16.31 -1.42 -15.24
CA GLY A 106 15.96 -2.56 -16.10
C GLY A 106 14.61 -2.37 -16.80
N ASP A 107 14.21 -3.37 -17.57
CA ASP A 107 12.92 -3.38 -18.27
C ASP A 107 11.77 -3.69 -17.28
N PRO A 108 10.57 -3.11 -17.48
CA PRO A 108 9.38 -3.51 -16.74
C PRO A 108 9.06 -5.00 -16.93
N TRP A 109 8.59 -5.64 -15.87
CA TRP A 109 8.18 -7.04 -15.89
C TRP A 109 6.67 -7.17 -16.06
N GLU A 110 6.23 -8.19 -16.80
CA GLU A 110 4.80 -8.50 -16.95
C GLU A 110 4.17 -8.86 -15.60
N ALA A 111 2.95 -8.37 -15.38
CA ALA A 111 2.11 -8.67 -14.22
C ALA A 111 0.85 -9.44 -14.62
N GLY A 112 -0.31 -8.87 -14.32
CA GLY A 112 -1.65 -9.34 -14.68
C GLY A 112 -2.58 -8.14 -14.86
N GLU A 113 -3.83 -8.41 -15.20
CA GLU A 113 -4.80 -7.36 -15.51
C GLU A 113 -5.05 -6.43 -14.31
N ALA A 114 -4.97 -5.11 -14.53
CA ALA A 114 -5.12 -4.10 -13.48
C ALA A 114 -4.29 -4.40 -12.22
N VAL A 115 -2.99 -4.63 -12.40
CA VAL A 115 -2.03 -4.74 -11.28
C VAL A 115 -2.09 -3.47 -10.43
N CYS A 116 -2.50 -3.61 -9.17
CA CYS A 116 -2.98 -2.46 -8.39
C CYS A 116 -2.24 -2.23 -7.08
N HIS A 117 -1.34 -3.13 -6.68
CA HIS A 117 -0.58 -3.00 -5.44
C HIS A 117 0.76 -3.72 -5.54
N VAL A 118 1.78 -3.16 -4.89
CA VAL A 118 3.12 -3.75 -4.74
C VAL A 118 3.59 -3.62 -3.29
N ALA A 119 4.23 -4.67 -2.75
CA ALA A 119 4.86 -4.65 -1.43
C ALA A 119 6.28 -5.22 -1.51
N VAL A 120 7.18 -4.74 -0.65
CA VAL A 120 8.60 -5.11 -0.65
C VAL A 120 8.91 -5.91 0.61
N ASP A 121 9.66 -7.02 0.45
CA ASP A 121 10.23 -7.77 1.56
C ASP A 121 11.10 -6.86 2.44
N PRO A 122 10.97 -6.88 3.79
CA PRO A 122 11.76 -6.02 4.67
C PRO A 122 13.28 -6.20 4.56
N ALA A 123 13.73 -7.36 4.07
CA ALA A 123 15.15 -7.62 3.79
C ALA A 123 15.56 -7.32 2.34
N GLY A 124 14.66 -6.78 1.51
CA GLY A 124 14.95 -6.37 0.14
C GLY A 124 15.14 -7.51 -0.85
N ARG A 125 14.67 -8.72 -0.53
CA ARG A 125 14.96 -9.92 -1.35
C ARG A 125 13.99 -10.14 -2.50
N PHE A 126 12.76 -9.63 -2.37
CA PHE A 126 11.69 -9.79 -3.35
C PHE A 126 10.63 -8.70 -3.17
N ILE A 127 9.76 -8.58 -4.16
CA ILE A 127 8.50 -7.84 -4.08
C ILE A 127 7.33 -8.77 -4.41
N THR A 128 6.14 -8.43 -3.94
CA THR A 128 4.89 -9.05 -4.39
C THR A 128 4.00 -8.02 -5.07
N ALA A 129 3.24 -8.47 -6.07
CA ALA A 129 2.21 -7.66 -6.71
C ALA A 129 0.87 -8.40 -6.76
N THR A 130 -0.22 -7.65 -6.71
CA THR A 130 -1.57 -8.20 -6.80
C THR A 130 -2.36 -7.53 -7.92
N CYS A 131 -3.17 -8.32 -8.62
CA CYS A 131 -3.89 -7.92 -9.82
C CYS A 131 -5.40 -7.96 -9.59
N TRP A 132 -6.03 -6.79 -9.68
CA TRP A 132 -7.46 -6.64 -9.43
C TRP A 132 -8.32 -7.19 -10.57
N GLY A 133 -7.81 -7.16 -11.80
CA GLY A 133 -8.54 -7.54 -13.00
C GLY A 133 -8.69 -9.05 -13.18
N ASP A 134 -7.64 -9.80 -12.83
CA ASP A 134 -7.58 -11.26 -13.05
C ASP A 134 -7.26 -12.09 -11.80
N GLY A 135 -7.15 -11.45 -10.63
CA GLY A 135 -6.96 -12.15 -9.36
C GLY A 135 -5.55 -12.66 -9.09
N ARG A 136 -4.57 -12.36 -9.96
CA ARG A 136 -3.21 -12.90 -9.81
C ARG A 136 -2.49 -12.30 -8.59
N VAL A 137 -1.72 -13.16 -7.93
CA VAL A 137 -0.70 -12.79 -6.94
C VAL A 137 0.66 -13.21 -7.51
N LEU A 138 1.59 -12.27 -7.62
CA LEU A 138 2.91 -12.48 -8.18
C LEU A 138 3.99 -12.21 -7.15
N LEU A 139 5.09 -12.95 -7.25
CA LEU A 139 6.34 -12.69 -6.55
C LEU A 139 7.42 -12.40 -7.58
N TYR A 140 8.23 -11.37 -7.32
CA TYR A 140 9.38 -11.00 -8.14
C TYR A 140 10.65 -10.98 -7.30
N GLY A 141 11.66 -11.76 -7.69
CA GLY A 141 12.95 -11.80 -7.01
C GLY A 141 13.80 -10.59 -7.35
N LEU A 142 14.57 -10.10 -6.37
CA LEU A 142 15.46 -8.96 -6.53
C LEU A 142 16.94 -9.38 -6.50
N ASP A 143 17.78 -8.68 -7.25
CA ASP A 143 19.24 -8.75 -7.11
C ASP A 143 19.78 -7.78 -6.03
N ASP A 144 21.08 -7.84 -5.74
CA ASP A 144 21.74 -6.99 -4.73
C ASP A 144 21.67 -5.48 -5.05
N ALA A 145 21.33 -5.13 -6.29
CA ALA A 145 21.16 -3.75 -6.75
C ALA A 145 19.69 -3.32 -6.77
N GLY A 146 18.77 -4.19 -6.34
CA GLY A 146 17.33 -3.97 -6.31
C GLY A 146 16.62 -4.15 -7.66
N ARG A 147 17.28 -4.72 -8.69
CA ARG A 147 16.65 -5.04 -9.97
C ARG A 147 15.75 -6.24 -9.85
N ILE A 148 14.65 -6.26 -10.59
CA ILE A 148 13.82 -7.45 -10.73
C ILE A 148 14.52 -8.44 -11.66
N VAL A 149 14.70 -9.69 -11.20
CA VAL A 149 15.45 -10.72 -11.93
C VAL A 149 14.71 -12.04 -12.13
N SER A 150 13.59 -12.26 -11.43
CA SER A 150 12.75 -13.45 -11.60
C SER A 150 11.30 -13.13 -11.30
N ARG A 151 10.39 -13.96 -11.80
CA ARG A 151 8.93 -13.87 -11.58
C ARG A 151 8.35 -15.23 -11.25
N PHE A 152 7.37 -15.27 -10.36
CA PHE A 152 6.59 -16.44 -10.01
C PHE A 152 5.12 -16.06 -9.87
N VAL A 153 4.23 -16.87 -10.44
CA VAL A 153 2.77 -16.69 -10.30
C VAL A 153 2.24 -17.67 -9.25
N ALA A 154 1.60 -17.16 -8.20
CA ALA A 154 1.00 -17.99 -7.15
C ALA A 154 -0.21 -18.79 -7.65
N ALA A 155 -0.61 -19.82 -6.90
CA ALA A 155 -1.81 -20.58 -7.21
C ALA A 155 -3.05 -19.66 -7.21
N PRO A 156 -3.97 -19.78 -8.19
CA PRO A 156 -5.16 -18.95 -8.26
C PRO A 156 -6.07 -19.17 -7.04
N ALA A 157 -6.91 -18.18 -6.72
CA ALA A 157 -7.96 -18.33 -5.73
C ALA A 157 -9.17 -19.08 -6.32
N ALA A 158 -9.93 -19.75 -5.46
CA ALA A 158 -11.22 -20.32 -5.80
C ALA A 158 -12.30 -19.65 -4.95
N ASP A 159 -13.49 -19.41 -5.51
CA ASP A 159 -14.58 -18.75 -4.78
C ASP A 159 -15.10 -19.66 -3.65
N PRO A 160 -14.88 -19.29 -2.37
CA PRO A 160 -15.27 -20.12 -1.24
C PRO A 160 -16.79 -20.11 -1.01
N HIS A 161 -17.54 -19.21 -1.65
CA HIS A 161 -18.99 -19.05 -1.48
C HIS A 161 -19.81 -19.72 -2.59
N THR A 162 -19.17 -20.47 -3.48
CA THR A 162 -19.85 -21.25 -4.53
C THR A 162 -20.89 -22.24 -3.98
N VAL A 163 -20.66 -22.79 -2.78
CA VAL A 163 -21.61 -23.68 -2.11
C VAL A 163 -22.83 -22.92 -1.57
N TRP A 164 -22.66 -21.67 -1.11
CA TRP A 164 -23.78 -20.83 -0.66
C TRP A 164 -24.79 -20.62 -1.79
N ALA A 165 -24.29 -20.28 -2.99
CA ALA A 165 -25.11 -20.12 -4.20
C ALA A 165 -25.89 -21.39 -4.60
N LEU A 166 -25.36 -22.58 -4.30
CA LEU A 166 -26.06 -23.86 -4.55
C LEU A 166 -27.19 -24.14 -3.54
N THR A 167 -27.09 -23.59 -2.33
CA THR A 167 -28.05 -23.86 -1.23
C THR A 167 -29.16 -22.83 -1.08
N THR A 168 -28.92 -21.57 -1.43
CA THR A 168 -29.93 -20.50 -1.43
C THR A 168 -30.66 -20.35 -2.77
N GLY A 169 -30.29 -21.18 -3.74
CA GLY A 169 -30.67 -21.03 -5.14
C GLY A 169 -29.78 -20.00 -5.85
N PRO A 170 -29.47 -20.19 -7.15
CA PRO A 170 -28.81 -19.16 -7.92
C PRO A 170 -29.69 -17.91 -7.92
N VAL A 171 -29.08 -16.74 -7.68
CA VAL A 171 -29.70 -15.51 -8.14
C VAL A 171 -29.63 -15.58 -9.67
N GLU A 172 -30.76 -15.87 -10.32
CA GLU A 172 -30.84 -15.86 -11.79
C GLU A 172 -30.23 -14.54 -12.32
N ASP A 173 -29.44 -14.65 -13.40
CA ASP A 173 -28.80 -13.54 -14.13
C ASP A 173 -27.62 -12.79 -13.49
N GLN A 174 -27.01 -13.26 -12.40
CA GLN A 174 -25.72 -12.71 -11.95
C GLN A 174 -24.51 -13.43 -12.60
N PRO A 175 -23.54 -12.70 -13.18
CA PRO A 175 -22.30 -13.30 -13.66
C PRO A 175 -21.54 -13.95 -12.50
N PRO A 176 -20.74 -15.00 -12.75
CA PRO A 176 -19.91 -15.59 -11.72
C PRO A 176 -18.99 -14.52 -11.12
N ARG A 177 -18.81 -14.57 -9.79
CA ARG A 177 -17.82 -13.74 -9.11
C ARG A 177 -16.45 -13.99 -9.71
N GLN A 178 -15.63 -12.95 -9.71
CA GLN A 178 -14.26 -12.99 -10.21
C GLN A 178 -13.31 -12.76 -9.04
N SER A 179 -12.18 -13.45 -9.04
CA SER A 179 -11.07 -13.16 -8.12
C SER A 179 -10.53 -11.76 -8.39
N ARG A 180 -10.29 -10.98 -7.33
CA ARG A 180 -9.74 -9.62 -7.40
C ARG A 180 -8.70 -9.43 -6.29
N ALA A 181 -7.50 -9.95 -6.50
CA ALA A 181 -6.42 -9.76 -5.55
C ALA A 181 -6.06 -8.27 -5.47
N HIS A 182 -6.13 -7.67 -4.27
CA HIS A 182 -6.06 -6.21 -4.14
C HIS A 182 -4.84 -5.72 -3.37
N ALA A 183 -4.40 -6.40 -2.32
CA ALA A 183 -3.21 -5.98 -1.57
C ALA A 183 -2.39 -7.16 -1.08
N SER A 184 -1.12 -6.89 -0.78
CA SER A 184 -0.20 -7.83 -0.15
C SER A 184 0.56 -7.17 0.99
N LEU A 185 0.80 -7.91 2.06
CA LEU A 185 1.50 -7.48 3.27
C LEU A 185 2.56 -8.51 3.65
N MET A 186 3.78 -8.04 3.90
CA MET A 186 4.84 -8.84 4.50
C MET A 186 4.60 -8.92 6.01
N LEU A 187 4.28 -10.11 6.50
CA LEU A 187 4.06 -10.34 7.93
C LEU A 187 5.40 -10.40 8.67
N ALA A 188 5.39 -10.01 9.94
CA ALA A 188 6.57 -10.05 10.82
C ALA A 188 7.20 -11.45 10.98
N ASP A 189 6.44 -12.51 10.70
CA ASP A 189 6.93 -13.90 10.75
C ASP A 189 7.53 -14.39 9.43
N GLY A 190 7.64 -13.52 8.42
CA GLY A 190 8.23 -13.81 7.11
C GLY A 190 7.28 -14.44 6.09
N ARG A 191 6.00 -14.61 6.43
CA ARG A 191 4.94 -14.98 5.46
C ARG A 191 4.40 -13.75 4.73
N VAL A 192 3.66 -13.99 3.65
CA VAL A 192 2.92 -12.95 2.93
C VAL A 192 1.43 -13.16 3.16
N MET A 193 0.69 -12.09 3.47
CA MET A 193 -0.77 -12.12 3.51
C MET A 193 -1.31 -11.31 2.33
N THR A 194 -2.31 -11.84 1.62
CA THR A 194 -2.95 -11.15 0.49
C THR A 194 -4.46 -11.12 0.65
N THR A 195 -5.08 -10.06 0.18
CA THR A 195 -6.54 -9.92 0.10
C THR A 195 -7.03 -10.22 -1.31
N ASP A 196 -8.16 -10.91 -1.40
CA ASP A 196 -8.95 -11.08 -2.61
C ASP A 196 -10.32 -10.46 -2.35
N LEU A 197 -10.49 -9.25 -2.88
CA LEU A 197 -11.68 -8.44 -2.76
C LEU A 197 -12.88 -9.12 -3.44
N GLY A 198 -12.65 -9.83 -4.54
CA GLY A 198 -13.72 -10.43 -5.33
C GLY A 198 -14.33 -11.67 -4.68
N PHE A 199 -13.53 -12.40 -3.90
CA PHE A 199 -13.91 -13.66 -3.24
C PHE A 199 -14.11 -13.57 -1.72
N ASP A 200 -14.04 -12.38 -1.13
CA ASP A 200 -14.11 -12.20 0.33
C ASP A 200 -13.09 -13.07 1.06
N LEU A 201 -11.85 -13.10 0.56
CA LEU A 201 -10.87 -14.09 0.95
C LEU A 201 -9.56 -13.43 1.34
N VAL A 202 -8.96 -13.92 2.41
CA VAL A 202 -7.57 -13.60 2.79
C VAL A 202 -6.75 -14.86 2.67
N ARG A 203 -5.57 -14.77 2.06
CA ARG A 203 -4.69 -15.92 1.81
C ARG A 203 -3.34 -15.65 2.44
N VAL A 204 -2.81 -16.64 3.15
CA VAL A 204 -1.50 -16.57 3.79
C VAL A 204 -0.55 -17.52 3.07
N TRP A 205 0.64 -17.03 2.75
CA TRP A 205 1.61 -17.69 1.91
C TRP A 205 2.95 -17.86 2.62
N ARG A 206 3.53 -19.06 2.53
CA ARG A 206 4.94 -19.27 2.85
C ARG A 206 5.79 -18.88 1.64
N VAL A 207 6.80 -18.04 1.88
CA VAL A 207 7.81 -17.72 0.88
C VAL A 207 8.77 -18.90 0.77
N ILE A 208 8.92 -19.44 -0.44
CA ILE A 208 9.82 -20.56 -0.70
C ILE A 208 11.18 -20.02 -1.13
N PRO A 209 12.26 -20.29 -0.37
CA PRO A 209 13.61 -19.91 -0.76
C PRO A 209 14.00 -20.51 -2.10
N PHE A 210 15.00 -19.93 -2.77
CA PHE A 210 15.51 -20.47 -4.03
C PHE A 210 15.79 -21.97 -3.94
N ARG A 211 15.38 -22.72 -4.97
CA ARG A 211 15.81 -24.09 -5.21
C ARG A 211 16.28 -24.21 -6.65
N ALA A 212 17.40 -24.91 -6.87
CA ALA A 212 17.97 -25.12 -8.21
C ALA A 212 16.99 -25.79 -9.20
N ASN A 213 15.99 -26.50 -8.70
CA ASN A 213 14.88 -27.07 -9.46
C ASN A 213 13.59 -26.28 -9.16
N ALA A 214 13.60 -24.98 -9.44
CA ALA A 214 12.47 -24.10 -9.18
C ALA A 214 11.18 -24.63 -9.84
N PRO A 215 10.00 -24.34 -9.26
CA PRO A 215 8.71 -24.75 -9.82
C PRO A 215 8.54 -24.35 -11.31
N LYS A 216 7.79 -25.13 -12.09
CA LYS A 216 7.60 -24.87 -13.54
C LYS A 216 6.96 -23.51 -13.88
N ASN A 217 6.31 -22.85 -12.91
CA ASN A 217 5.70 -21.53 -13.02
C ASN A 217 6.65 -20.38 -12.63
N SER A 218 7.96 -20.63 -12.51
CA SER A 218 8.96 -19.57 -12.33
C SER A 218 9.62 -19.19 -13.65
N GLU A 219 9.61 -17.89 -13.97
CA GLU A 219 10.39 -17.29 -15.05
C GLU A 219 11.67 -16.70 -14.45
N VAL A 220 12.81 -17.01 -15.06
CA VAL A 220 14.13 -16.57 -14.58
C VAL A 220 14.75 -15.66 -15.64
N GLY A 221 15.05 -14.42 -15.27
CA GLY A 221 15.66 -13.43 -16.15
C GLY A 221 17.16 -13.68 -16.36
N ALA A 222 17.71 -13.07 -17.41
CA ALA A 222 19.12 -13.24 -17.81
C ALA A 222 20.15 -12.88 -16.71
N PHE A 223 19.74 -12.11 -15.71
CA PHE A 223 20.59 -11.61 -14.62
C PHE A 223 20.47 -12.38 -13.30
N ALA A 224 19.67 -13.45 -13.23
CA ALA A 224 19.50 -14.27 -12.03
C ALA A 224 20.71 -15.20 -11.73
N GLN A 225 21.92 -14.62 -11.73
CA GLN A 225 23.15 -15.37 -11.50
C GLN A 225 23.39 -15.69 -10.01
N ASN A 226 22.73 -14.97 -9.09
CA ASN A 226 22.81 -15.19 -7.64
C ASN A 226 21.60 -15.97 -7.11
N ARG A 227 21.87 -17.05 -6.35
CA ARG A 227 20.90 -18.06 -5.89
C ARG A 227 20.17 -17.70 -4.59
N ASP A 228 20.12 -16.43 -4.22
CA ASP A 228 19.64 -15.98 -2.90
C ASP A 228 18.24 -15.33 -2.92
N HIS A 229 17.58 -15.26 -4.09
CA HIS A 229 16.21 -14.76 -4.22
C HIS A 229 15.15 -15.87 -4.08
N PRO A 230 13.96 -15.63 -3.51
CA PRO A 230 12.95 -16.69 -3.37
C PRO A 230 12.46 -17.21 -4.73
N SER A 231 12.05 -18.48 -4.75
CA SER A 231 11.56 -19.16 -5.97
C SER A 231 10.05 -19.37 -6.01
N GLY A 232 9.29 -18.91 -5.01
CA GLY A 232 7.84 -18.90 -5.09
C GLY A 232 7.08 -18.68 -3.79
N LEU A 233 5.77 -18.88 -3.88
CA LEU A 233 4.80 -18.80 -2.79
C LEU A 233 4.04 -20.12 -2.69
N GLU A 234 3.98 -20.70 -1.50
CA GLU A 234 3.17 -21.87 -1.18
C GLU A 234 2.00 -21.43 -0.28
N LEU A 235 0.77 -21.79 -0.66
CA LEU A 235 -0.41 -21.47 0.14
C LEU A 235 -0.33 -22.19 1.49
N ASP A 236 -0.38 -21.42 2.57
CA ASP A 236 -0.37 -21.95 3.95
C ASP A 236 -1.79 -22.22 4.43
N HIS A 237 -2.64 -21.21 4.36
CA HIS A 237 -4.07 -21.30 4.68
C HIS A 237 -4.83 -20.10 4.12
N GLU A 238 -6.16 -20.20 4.19
CA GLU A 238 -7.10 -19.17 3.76
C GLU A 238 -8.05 -18.83 4.92
N ILE A 239 -8.49 -17.59 4.96
CA ILE A 239 -9.48 -17.06 5.89
C ILE A 239 -10.62 -16.51 5.05
N VAL A 240 -11.78 -17.16 5.13
CA VAL A 240 -13.00 -16.73 4.44
C VAL A 240 -13.66 -15.66 5.28
N LEU A 241 -13.92 -14.50 4.67
CA LEU A 241 -14.62 -13.38 5.28
C LEU A 241 -16.12 -13.44 4.95
N PRO A 242 -16.96 -12.64 5.64
CA PRO A 242 -18.38 -12.53 5.31
C PRO A 242 -18.59 -12.22 3.82
N PHE A 243 -19.61 -12.83 3.24
CA PHE A 243 -19.99 -12.63 1.85
C PHE A 243 -20.29 -11.14 1.58
N GLY A 244 -19.70 -10.58 0.53
CA GLY A 244 -19.87 -9.18 0.16
C GLY A 244 -19.09 -8.20 1.03
N SER A 245 -18.07 -8.66 1.76
CA SER A 245 -17.18 -7.77 2.52
C SER A 245 -16.23 -7.01 1.58
N GLY A 246 -15.55 -7.72 0.68
CA GLY A 246 -14.57 -7.16 -0.24
C GLY A 246 -13.29 -6.67 0.46
N PRO A 247 -12.47 -7.55 1.07
CA PRO A 247 -11.24 -7.12 1.75
C PRO A 247 -10.29 -6.40 0.80
N ARG A 248 -9.81 -5.22 1.20
CA ARG A 248 -9.01 -4.33 0.37
C ARG A 248 -7.58 -4.22 0.90
N HIS A 249 -7.27 -3.17 1.66
CA HIS A 249 -5.93 -2.97 2.24
C HIS A 249 -5.85 -3.52 3.66
N LEU A 250 -4.63 -3.77 4.12
CA LEU A 250 -4.36 -4.40 5.40
C LEU A 250 -3.08 -3.86 6.04
N VAL A 251 -3.06 -3.85 7.37
CA VAL A 251 -1.91 -3.42 8.18
C VAL A 251 -1.73 -4.36 9.37
N GLN A 252 -0.49 -4.70 9.70
CA GLN A 252 -0.19 -5.51 10.89
C GLN A 252 0.14 -4.61 12.08
N HIS A 253 -0.57 -4.83 13.17
CA HIS A 253 -0.29 -4.21 14.46
C HIS A 253 0.90 -4.90 15.15
N PRO A 254 1.73 -4.19 15.96
CA PRO A 254 2.91 -4.76 16.61
C PRO A 254 2.65 -5.98 17.51
N ASN A 255 1.42 -6.19 17.99
CA ASN A 255 1.03 -7.39 18.74
C ASN A 255 0.83 -8.64 17.85
N GLY A 256 0.95 -8.51 16.52
CA GLY A 256 0.80 -9.59 15.54
C GLY A 256 -0.58 -9.64 14.86
N THR A 257 -1.59 -8.95 15.40
CA THR A 257 -2.92 -8.83 14.81
C THR A 257 -2.86 -8.11 13.46
N VAL A 258 -3.67 -8.53 12.50
CA VAL A 258 -3.80 -7.86 11.19
C VAL A 258 -5.18 -7.21 11.09
N LEU A 259 -5.22 -5.94 10.72
CA LEU A 259 -6.45 -5.19 10.46
C LEU A 259 -6.64 -5.02 8.97
N ILE A 260 -7.85 -5.25 8.48
CA ILE A 260 -8.17 -5.22 7.06
C ILE A 260 -9.37 -4.31 6.85
N VAL A 261 -9.22 -3.26 6.06
CA VAL A 261 -10.37 -2.47 5.62
C VAL A 261 -11.06 -3.19 4.46
N THR A 262 -12.39 -3.22 4.49
CA THR A 262 -13.21 -3.80 3.44
C THR A 262 -13.77 -2.70 2.53
N GLU A 263 -13.72 -2.91 1.22
CA GLU A 263 -14.20 -1.96 0.22
C GLU A 263 -15.72 -1.93 0.17
N TYR A 264 -16.38 -3.09 0.14
CA TYR A 264 -17.82 -3.17 -0.11
C TYR A 264 -18.64 -2.96 1.16
N SER A 265 -18.24 -3.56 2.29
CA SER A 265 -18.98 -3.42 3.54
C SER A 265 -18.58 -2.21 4.38
N VAL A 266 -17.43 -1.58 4.09
CA VAL A 266 -16.89 -0.42 4.84
C VAL A 266 -16.76 -0.74 6.33
N GLU A 267 -16.13 -1.89 6.58
CA GLU A 267 -15.83 -2.45 7.88
C GLU A 267 -14.32 -2.63 8.03
N VAL A 268 -13.89 -2.86 9.27
CA VAL A 268 -12.55 -3.34 9.58
C VAL A 268 -12.68 -4.75 10.16
N VAL A 269 -12.07 -5.71 9.46
CA VAL A 269 -11.91 -7.08 9.93
C VAL A 269 -10.60 -7.19 10.67
N VAL A 270 -10.64 -7.80 11.85
CA VAL A 270 -9.46 -8.05 12.68
C VAL A 270 -9.13 -9.54 12.65
N LEU A 271 -7.90 -9.86 12.26
CA LEU A 271 -7.36 -11.21 12.24
C LEU A 271 -6.32 -11.39 13.34
N GLU A 272 -6.48 -12.42 14.17
CA GLU A 272 -5.54 -12.73 15.25
C GLU A 272 -4.80 -14.04 14.99
N PRO A 273 -3.49 -14.09 15.31
CA PRO A 273 -2.75 -15.34 15.31
C PRO A 273 -3.30 -16.26 16.40
N GLN A 274 -3.72 -17.46 15.99
CA GLN A 274 -4.25 -18.49 16.89
C GLN A 274 -3.09 -19.20 17.58
N ALA A 275 -3.18 -19.31 18.91
CA ALA A 275 -2.24 -20.08 19.69
C ALA A 275 -2.43 -21.57 19.41
N GLU A 276 -1.44 -22.21 18.78
CA GLU A 276 -1.41 -23.66 18.61
C GLU A 276 -0.59 -24.30 19.74
N PRO A 277 -1.13 -25.29 20.49
CA PRO A 277 -0.39 -25.97 21.55
C PRO A 277 0.93 -26.56 21.01
N GLY A 278 2.06 -26.06 21.49
CA GLY A 278 3.40 -26.55 21.12
C GLY A 278 4.01 -25.93 19.86
N ALA A 279 3.32 -25.02 19.17
CA ALA A 279 3.90 -24.26 18.06
C ALA A 279 4.67 -23.03 18.57
N ARG A 280 5.77 -22.69 17.88
CA ARG A 280 6.40 -21.36 18.04
C ARG A 280 5.44 -20.32 17.46
N SER A 281 5.48 -19.08 17.95
CA SER A 281 4.64 -17.98 17.43
C SER A 281 4.77 -17.77 15.91
N ALA A 282 5.90 -18.18 15.32
CA ALA A 282 6.10 -18.20 13.87
C ALA A 282 5.29 -19.35 13.23
N GLY A 283 4.39 -18.99 12.30
CA GLY A 283 3.55 -19.96 11.60
C GLY A 283 2.18 -20.23 12.23
N ALA A 284 1.76 -19.43 13.21
CA ALA A 284 0.39 -19.47 13.74
C ALA A 284 -0.64 -19.28 12.62
N ARG A 285 -1.77 -20.00 12.67
CA ARG A 285 -2.90 -19.72 11.76
C ARG A 285 -3.58 -18.43 12.17
N PHE A 286 -4.09 -17.67 11.21
CA PHE A 286 -4.92 -16.50 11.50
C PHE A 286 -6.41 -16.87 11.47
N ALA A 287 -7.20 -16.23 12.32
CA ALA A 287 -8.65 -16.32 12.28
C ALA A 287 -9.27 -14.95 12.57
N VAL A 288 -10.50 -14.73 12.09
CA VAL A 288 -11.27 -13.53 12.39
C VAL A 288 -11.56 -13.49 13.89
N SER A 289 -11.08 -12.45 14.58
CA SER A 289 -11.40 -12.19 15.99
C SER A 289 -12.58 -11.25 16.14
N SER A 290 -12.64 -10.20 15.31
CA SER A 290 -13.75 -9.25 15.30
C SER A 290 -13.97 -8.61 13.93
N VAL A 291 -15.16 -8.06 13.73
CA VAL A 291 -15.51 -7.19 12.61
C VAL A 291 -16.25 -5.99 13.18
N GLY A 292 -15.82 -4.78 12.83
CA GLY A 292 -16.41 -3.54 13.30
C GLY A 292 -16.57 -2.51 12.18
N PRO A 293 -17.39 -1.47 12.39
CA PRO A 293 -17.57 -0.42 11.39
C PRO A 293 -16.28 0.36 11.17
N ALA A 294 -15.99 0.72 9.92
CA ALA A 294 -14.83 1.56 9.60
C ALA A 294 -15.07 3.06 9.84
N THR A 295 -16.33 3.46 10.11
CA THR A 295 -16.73 4.86 10.33
C THR A 295 -17.70 4.98 11.50
N GLN A 296 -17.71 6.14 12.17
CA GLN A 296 -18.53 6.36 13.37
C GLN A 296 -20.04 6.35 13.05
N ARG A 297 -20.41 6.76 11.83
CA ARG A 297 -21.82 6.84 11.40
C ARG A 297 -22.28 5.66 10.55
N GLY A 298 -21.42 4.66 10.37
CA GLY A 298 -21.66 3.54 9.45
C GLY A 298 -21.54 3.95 7.98
N ALA A 299 -21.57 2.93 7.11
CA ALA A 299 -21.49 3.09 5.67
C ALA A 299 -22.72 3.81 5.09
N ARG A 300 -22.51 4.65 4.08
CA ARG A 300 -23.57 5.25 3.26
C ARG A 300 -23.63 4.61 1.87
N PRO A 301 -24.76 4.69 1.15
CA PRO A 301 -24.81 4.24 -0.23
C PRO A 301 -23.74 4.93 -1.09
N GLY A 302 -22.92 4.13 -1.77
CA GLY A 302 -21.81 4.62 -2.58
C GLY A 302 -20.48 4.79 -1.84
N ASP A 303 -20.45 4.54 -0.52
CA ASP A 303 -19.19 4.49 0.21
C ASP A 303 -18.37 3.27 -0.18
N ALA A 304 -17.05 3.45 -0.20
CA ALA A 304 -16.11 2.38 -0.44
C ALA A 304 -14.85 2.57 0.41
N GLY A 305 -14.54 1.60 1.28
CA GLY A 305 -13.30 1.59 2.05
C GLY A 305 -12.08 1.63 1.13
N ALA A 306 -11.01 2.30 1.55
CA ALA A 306 -9.82 2.48 0.73
C ALA A 306 -8.53 2.09 1.48
N GLU A 307 -7.86 3.03 2.13
CA GLU A 307 -6.57 2.81 2.77
C GLU A 307 -6.72 2.55 4.26
N ILE A 308 -5.81 1.77 4.86
CA ILE A 308 -5.74 1.57 6.32
C ILE A 308 -4.30 1.63 6.80
N THR A 309 -4.01 2.50 7.76
CA THR A 309 -2.67 2.59 8.37
C THR A 309 -2.74 2.65 9.88
N LEU A 310 -1.61 2.38 10.52
CA LEU A 310 -1.41 2.58 11.95
C LEU A 310 -0.56 3.82 12.20
N THR A 311 -0.86 4.53 13.28
CA THR A 311 0.09 5.50 13.84
C THR A 311 1.04 4.77 14.80
N PRO A 312 2.36 4.75 14.53
CA PRO A 312 3.31 4.06 15.40
C PRO A 312 3.27 4.57 16.84
N GLY A 313 3.26 3.65 17.80
CA GLY A 313 3.33 3.96 19.23
C GLY A 313 2.03 4.44 19.88
N THR A 314 0.95 4.69 19.13
CA THR A 314 -0.32 5.19 19.69
C THR A 314 -1.46 4.17 19.68
N GLY A 315 -1.35 3.11 18.85
CA GLY A 315 -2.42 2.12 18.66
C GLY A 315 -3.63 2.66 17.86
N LEU A 316 -3.52 3.87 17.32
CA LEU A 316 -4.55 4.47 16.46
C LEU A 316 -4.47 3.90 15.05
N VAL A 317 -5.64 3.67 14.47
CA VAL A 317 -5.83 3.18 13.10
C VAL A 317 -6.53 4.29 12.31
N HIS A 318 -6.08 4.55 11.10
CA HIS A 318 -6.71 5.52 10.21
C HIS A 318 -7.21 4.84 8.95
N VAL A 319 -8.47 5.09 8.58
CA VAL A 319 -9.11 4.54 7.39
C VAL A 319 -9.64 5.65 6.50
N THR A 320 -9.38 5.60 5.20
CA THR A 320 -10.09 6.47 4.24
C THR A 320 -11.30 5.76 3.64
N VAL A 321 -12.37 6.54 3.42
CA VAL A 321 -13.60 6.07 2.77
C VAL A 321 -13.94 7.00 1.61
N ARG A 322 -13.99 6.44 0.40
CA ARG A 322 -14.43 7.11 -0.83
C ARG A 322 -15.95 7.21 -0.85
N GLY A 323 -16.50 8.15 -1.60
CA GLY A 323 -17.94 8.44 -1.61
C GLY A 323 -18.25 9.55 -0.61
N SER A 324 -18.38 9.21 0.68
CA SER A 324 -18.48 10.21 1.76
C SER A 324 -17.21 11.02 1.99
N ASN A 325 -16.09 10.62 1.37
CA ASN A 325 -14.81 11.33 1.37
C ASN A 325 -14.30 11.63 2.79
N LEU A 326 -14.17 10.58 3.60
CA LEU A 326 -13.81 10.67 5.01
C LEU A 326 -12.39 10.15 5.28
N VAL A 327 -11.79 10.67 6.35
CA VAL A 327 -10.76 9.97 7.12
C VAL A 327 -11.39 9.64 8.47
N SER A 328 -11.49 8.35 8.78
CA SER A 328 -11.93 7.87 10.09
C SER A 328 -10.73 7.49 10.95
N THR A 329 -10.76 7.88 12.21
CA THR A 329 -9.81 7.43 13.23
C THR A 329 -10.48 6.41 14.12
N LEU A 330 -9.86 5.25 14.27
CA LEU A 330 -10.32 4.14 15.08
C LEU A 330 -9.29 3.82 16.18
N ARG A 331 -9.78 3.18 17.24
CA ARG A 331 -8.96 2.64 18.32
C ARG A 331 -9.28 1.16 18.52
N MET A 332 -8.23 0.35 18.63
CA MET A 332 -8.37 -1.04 19.04
C MET A 332 -8.42 -1.12 20.57
N ASP A 333 -9.42 -1.80 21.12
CA ASP A 333 -9.52 -2.06 22.55
C ASP A 333 -8.67 -3.28 22.99
N ASP A 334 -8.60 -3.52 24.29
CA ASP A 334 -7.81 -4.62 24.88
C ASP A 334 -8.28 -6.02 24.45
N ARG A 335 -9.47 -6.13 23.86
CA ARG A 335 -10.04 -7.38 23.33
C ARG A 335 -9.79 -7.55 21.84
N GLY A 336 -9.02 -6.66 21.22
CA GLY A 336 -8.75 -6.71 19.78
C GLY A 336 -9.94 -6.25 18.93
N THR A 337 -10.92 -5.55 19.50
CA THR A 337 -12.03 -4.97 18.73
C THR A 337 -11.72 -3.53 18.37
N VAL A 338 -11.96 -3.16 17.11
CA VAL A 338 -11.77 -1.78 16.64
C VAL A 338 -13.05 -0.97 16.70
N HIS A 339 -12.92 0.25 17.21
CA HIS A 339 -14.03 1.20 17.37
C HIS A 339 -13.67 2.54 16.70
N PRO A 340 -14.50 3.05 15.77
CA PRO A 340 -14.33 4.40 15.25
C PRO A 340 -14.59 5.42 16.35
N ILE A 341 -13.65 6.36 16.53
CA ILE A 341 -13.70 7.41 17.54
C ILE A 341 -13.93 8.80 16.95
N ALA A 342 -13.63 9.00 15.67
CA ALA A 342 -13.90 10.25 14.95
C ALA A 342 -13.93 10.04 13.44
N ASP A 343 -14.85 10.73 12.77
CA ASP A 343 -14.85 10.91 11.31
C ASP A 343 -14.59 12.39 11.00
N VAL A 344 -13.64 12.66 10.10
CA VAL A 344 -13.40 14.00 9.55
C VAL A 344 -13.50 13.97 8.03
N SER A 345 -13.86 15.10 7.41
CA SER A 345 -13.75 15.26 5.96
C SER A 345 -12.29 15.10 5.54
N SER A 346 -12.03 14.32 4.49
CA SER A 346 -10.69 14.17 3.89
C SER A 346 -10.22 15.44 3.16
N GLY A 347 -11.15 16.33 2.83
CA GLY A 347 -10.87 17.63 2.21
C GLY A 347 -10.83 17.61 0.68
N GLY A 348 -10.95 16.46 0.02
CA GLY A 348 -11.04 16.34 -1.43
C GLY A 348 -12.05 15.27 -1.86
N ASP A 349 -12.00 14.88 -3.13
CA ASP A 349 -12.85 13.84 -3.70
C ASP A 349 -12.07 12.56 -4.00
N TRP A 350 -12.62 11.44 -3.53
CA TRP A 350 -12.08 10.10 -3.74
C TRP A 350 -10.71 9.89 -3.05
N PRO A 351 -10.65 9.94 -1.70
CA PRO A 351 -9.43 9.74 -0.92
C PRO A 351 -8.94 8.28 -1.07
N ARG A 352 -8.10 8.04 -2.08
CA ARG A 352 -7.75 6.70 -2.54
C ARG A 352 -6.62 6.07 -1.72
N HIS A 353 -5.75 6.91 -1.17
CA HIS A 353 -4.60 6.51 -0.36
C HIS A 353 -4.25 7.60 0.64
N HIS A 354 -3.69 7.21 1.79
CA HIS A 354 -3.08 8.12 2.73
C HIS A 354 -1.77 7.59 3.27
N LEU A 355 -0.90 8.50 3.72
CA LEU A 355 0.39 8.18 4.32
C LEU A 355 0.50 8.85 5.69
N VAL A 356 0.90 8.07 6.69
CA VAL A 356 1.23 8.57 8.03
C VAL A 356 2.75 8.69 8.14
N LEU A 357 3.24 9.86 8.55
CA LEU A 357 4.68 10.09 8.75
C LEU A 357 4.94 11.13 9.85
N PRO A 358 6.14 11.14 10.46
CA PRO A 358 6.56 12.24 11.32
C PRO A 358 6.58 13.57 10.54
N ALA A 359 6.19 14.66 11.21
CA ALA A 359 6.37 16.01 10.70
C ALA A 359 7.86 16.33 10.51
N PRO A 360 8.24 17.21 9.55
CA PRO A 360 9.63 17.61 9.38
C PRO A 360 10.28 18.24 10.61
N SER A 361 9.48 18.88 11.47
CA SER A 361 9.90 19.43 12.76
C SER A 361 10.23 18.34 13.81
N GLY A 362 9.76 17.10 13.60
CA GLY A 362 9.82 16.01 14.57
C GLY A 362 8.84 16.14 15.74
N SER A 363 8.07 17.22 15.82
CA SER A 363 7.20 17.52 16.96
C SER A 363 5.83 16.84 16.92
N ASN A 364 5.43 16.31 15.76
CA ASN A 364 4.12 15.70 15.58
C ASN A 364 4.09 14.61 14.49
N VAL A 365 2.98 13.90 14.37
CA VAL A 365 2.63 12.99 13.27
C VAL A 365 1.69 13.69 12.31
N LEU A 366 1.91 13.49 11.01
CA LEU A 366 1.07 13.97 9.92
C LEU A 366 0.40 12.80 9.20
N LEU A 367 -0.81 13.03 8.72
CA LEU A 367 -1.52 12.16 7.80
C LEU A 367 -1.81 12.94 6.50
N LEU A 368 -1.31 12.43 5.38
CA LEU A 368 -1.47 13.03 4.06
C LEU A 368 -2.44 12.19 3.25
N VAL A 369 -3.44 12.81 2.63
CA VAL A 369 -4.48 12.11 1.86
C VAL A 369 -4.38 12.48 0.39
N ALA A 370 -4.26 11.49 -0.49
CA ALA A 370 -4.31 11.64 -1.94
C ALA A 370 -5.74 11.46 -2.48
N HIS A 371 -6.24 12.48 -3.17
CA HIS A 371 -7.58 12.52 -3.74
C HIS A 371 -7.53 12.33 -5.26
N GLU A 372 -7.94 11.15 -5.72
CA GLU A 372 -7.83 10.78 -7.14
C GLU A 372 -8.63 11.71 -8.04
N ARG A 373 -9.82 12.15 -7.60
CA ARG A 373 -10.78 12.84 -8.48
C ARG A 373 -10.74 14.35 -8.37
N SER A 374 -10.23 14.89 -7.28
CA SER A 374 -10.10 16.35 -7.10
C SER A 374 -8.67 16.87 -7.33
N ASN A 375 -7.76 15.99 -7.74
CA ASN A 375 -6.38 16.34 -8.13
C ASN A 375 -5.62 17.06 -7.01
N ASP A 376 -5.70 16.55 -5.77
CA ASP A 376 -5.01 17.18 -4.66
C ASP A 376 -4.54 16.21 -3.58
N VAL A 377 -3.56 16.69 -2.81
CA VAL A 377 -3.11 16.09 -1.56
C VAL A 377 -3.41 17.07 -0.41
N THR A 378 -4.12 16.60 0.61
CA THR A 378 -4.38 17.36 1.86
C THR A 378 -3.61 16.76 3.03
N VAL A 379 -3.61 17.49 4.15
CA VAL A 379 -2.74 17.21 5.29
C VAL A 379 -3.50 17.43 6.59
N PHE A 380 -3.29 16.52 7.52
CA PHE A 380 -3.79 16.56 8.87
C PHE A 380 -2.63 16.43 9.84
N ALA A 381 -2.67 17.19 10.92
CA ALA A 381 -1.86 16.94 12.10
C ALA A 381 -2.64 16.03 13.06
N LEU A 382 -1.94 15.09 13.68
CA LEU A 382 -2.51 14.35 14.79
C LEU A 382 -2.37 15.20 16.06
N ASP A 383 -3.46 15.45 16.77
CA ASP A 383 -3.37 16.06 18.10
C ASP A 383 -2.71 15.06 19.06
N PRO A 384 -1.59 15.40 19.70
CA PRO A 384 -0.86 14.47 20.58
C PRO A 384 -1.61 14.13 21.88
N ASP A 385 -2.53 15.00 22.33
CA ASP A 385 -3.29 14.82 23.56
C ASP A 385 -4.56 13.98 23.30
N THR A 386 -5.25 14.24 22.19
CA THR A 386 -6.52 13.56 21.88
C THR A 386 -6.39 12.38 20.92
N GLY A 387 -5.33 12.37 20.10
CA GLY A 387 -5.15 11.43 19.00
C GLY A 387 -6.09 11.68 17.82
N LEU A 388 -6.74 12.85 17.75
CA LEU A 388 -7.66 13.19 16.68
C LEU A 388 -6.96 13.96 15.56
N LEU A 389 -7.50 13.87 14.34
CA LEU A 389 -6.95 14.55 13.18
C LEU A 389 -7.47 15.98 13.10
N GLU A 390 -6.54 16.93 13.05
CA GLU A 390 -6.81 18.33 12.77
C GLU A 390 -6.36 18.66 11.35
N ALA A 391 -7.30 19.08 10.49
CA ALA A 391 -6.97 19.51 9.14
C ALA A 391 -6.07 20.74 9.16
N ILE A 392 -5.16 20.84 8.20
CA ILE A 392 -4.32 22.02 7.97
C ILE A 392 -4.73 22.61 6.61
N PRO A 393 -5.79 23.43 6.52
CA PRO A 393 -6.35 23.84 5.24
C PRO A 393 -5.39 24.63 4.34
N SER A 394 -4.41 25.31 4.94
CA SER A 394 -3.33 26.02 4.24
C SER A 394 -2.32 25.08 3.57
N ALA A 395 -2.26 23.82 3.98
CA ALA A 395 -1.34 22.80 3.49
C ALA A 395 -2.06 21.85 2.52
N ARG A 396 -2.23 22.31 1.28
CA ARG A 396 -2.78 21.52 0.16
C ARG A 396 -1.82 21.64 -1.03
N LEU A 397 -1.67 20.54 -1.77
CA LEU A 397 -0.93 20.52 -3.03
C LEU A 397 -1.80 20.02 -4.17
N HIS A 398 -1.82 20.73 -5.29
CA HIS A 398 -2.41 20.23 -6.53
C HIS A 398 -1.48 19.17 -7.13
N VAL A 399 -2.02 17.99 -7.40
CA VAL A 399 -1.33 16.88 -8.07
C VAL A 399 -2.34 16.20 -8.97
N GLU A 400 -2.01 15.91 -10.23
CA GLU A 400 -2.96 15.24 -11.12
C GLU A 400 -3.21 13.78 -10.69
N ALA A 401 -4.48 13.43 -10.48
CA ALA A 401 -4.99 12.11 -10.14
C ALA A 401 -4.11 11.26 -9.19
N PRO A 402 -3.71 11.77 -8.01
CA PRO A 402 -2.78 11.11 -7.12
C PRO A 402 -3.46 9.88 -6.51
N THR A 403 -2.73 8.76 -6.49
CA THR A 403 -3.26 7.46 -6.05
C THR A 403 -2.39 6.76 -5.02
N ALA A 404 -1.12 7.13 -4.89
CA ALA A 404 -0.21 6.55 -3.90
C ALA A 404 0.84 7.55 -3.44
N LEU A 405 1.15 7.53 -2.14
CA LEU A 405 2.15 8.38 -1.50
C LEU A 405 3.15 7.50 -0.76
N VAL A 406 4.45 7.64 -1.07
CA VAL A 406 5.52 6.93 -0.34
C VAL A 406 6.69 7.86 0.01
N PRO A 407 7.47 7.54 1.06
CA PRO A 407 8.71 8.26 1.38
C PRO A 407 9.68 8.29 0.20
N ALA A 408 10.58 9.30 0.13
CA ALA A 408 11.50 9.50 -1.00
C ALA A 408 12.99 9.34 -0.68
#